data_AF-A0A5C6M3P5-F1
#
_entry.id   AF-A0A5C6M3P5-F1
#
_cell.length_a   1.000
_cell.length_b   1.000
_cell.length_c   1.000
_cell.angle_alpha   90.00
_cell.angle_beta   90.00
_cell.angle_gamma   90.00
#
_symmetry.space_group_name_H-M   'P 1'
#
loop_
_entity.id
_entity.type
_entity.pdbx_description
1 polymer ?
#
loop_
_entity_poly.entity_id
_entity_poly.type
_entity_poly.pdbx_seq_one_letter_code
_entity_poly.pdbx_strand_id
1 'polypeptide(L)'
;MAMGLPDEATLRELLGGVYSGSGQLERALAGLRSLGLQQGSVGSQMGDCDLDLLREDRCGFPEVVYGPGKPADLVVRILQRQAEYGQDSLVTRVSGEQRDAVLGAIPGAIWKQTEENSNKRSN
;
A
#
# COMPACT_ATOMS: atom_id res chain seq x y z
N MET A 1 -10.50 6.59 -34.57
CA MET A 1 -10.44 5.28 -33.90
C MET A 1 -10.38 5.56 -32.41
N ALA A 2 -11.41 5.21 -31.66
CA ALA A 2 -11.33 5.28 -30.20
C ALA A 2 -10.33 4.21 -29.77
N MET A 3 -9.09 4.59 -29.52
CA MET A 3 -8.16 3.70 -28.83
C MET A 3 -8.66 3.61 -27.38
N GLY A 4 -9.53 2.63 -27.14
CA GLY A 4 -9.81 2.18 -25.79
C GLY A 4 -8.49 1.85 -25.10
N LEU A 5 -8.43 2.14 -23.80
CA LEU A 5 -7.27 1.77 -22.99
C LEU A 5 -7.00 0.26 -23.18
N PRO A 6 -5.74 -0.16 -23.43
CA PRO A 6 -5.40 -1.55 -23.64
C PRO A 6 -5.80 -2.42 -22.43
N ASP A 7 -6.16 -3.68 -22.69
CA ASP A 7 -6.46 -4.64 -21.64
C ASP A 7 -5.20 -5.05 -20.85
N GLU A 8 -5.39 -5.71 -19.69
CA GLU A 8 -4.28 -6.05 -18.78
C GLU A 8 -3.23 -6.96 -19.43
N ALA A 9 -3.66 -7.88 -20.30
CA ALA A 9 -2.76 -8.79 -20.99
C ALA A 9 -1.84 -8.01 -21.94
N THR A 10 -2.43 -7.11 -22.73
CA THR A 10 -1.71 -6.23 -23.66
C THR A 10 -0.78 -5.28 -22.93
N LEU A 11 -1.23 -4.70 -21.80
CA LEU A 11 -0.42 -3.79 -20.99
C LEU A 11 0.81 -4.50 -20.41
N ARG A 12 0.64 -5.72 -19.90
CA ARG A 12 1.72 -6.53 -19.33
C ARG A 12 2.75 -6.93 -20.39
N GLU A 13 2.31 -7.25 -21.61
CA GLU A 13 3.21 -7.56 -22.73
C GLU A 13 4.04 -6.33 -23.13
N LEU A 14 3.38 -5.18 -23.34
CA LEU A 14 4.06 -3.93 -23.72
C LEU A 14 5.07 -3.47 -22.67
N LEU A 15 4.69 -3.53 -21.39
CA LEU A 15 5.58 -3.16 -20.29
C LEU A 15 6.68 -4.18 -20.06
N GLY A 16 6.44 -5.48 -20.30
CA GLY A 16 7.47 -6.51 -20.22
C GLY A 16 8.60 -6.32 -21.23
N GLY A 17 8.31 -5.66 -22.36
CA GLY A 17 9.32 -5.26 -23.35
C GLY A 17 10.18 -4.05 -22.93
N VAL A 18 9.69 -3.22 -22.00
CA VAL A 18 10.39 -2.01 -21.49
C VAL A 18 11.10 -2.29 -20.17
N TYR A 19 10.46 -3.07 -19.30
CA TYR A 19 10.92 -3.40 -17.95
C TYR A 19 11.31 -4.88 -17.90
N SER A 20 12.60 -5.17 -18.05
CA SER A 20 13.14 -6.53 -18.06
C SER A 20 13.36 -7.15 -16.67
N GLY A 21 13.15 -6.38 -15.59
CA GLY A 21 13.23 -6.87 -14.21
C GLY A 21 11.85 -7.22 -13.64
N SER A 22 11.73 -8.40 -13.01
CA SER A 22 10.47 -8.91 -12.45
C SER A 22 9.76 -7.93 -11.50
N GLY A 23 10.50 -7.18 -10.68
CA GLY A 23 9.92 -6.16 -9.79
C GLY A 23 9.56 -4.83 -10.47
N GLN A 24 10.14 -4.52 -11.63
CA GLN A 24 9.86 -3.26 -12.34
C GLN A 24 8.53 -3.31 -13.09
N LEU A 25 8.20 -4.47 -13.67
CA LEU A 25 6.93 -4.69 -14.35
C LEU A 25 5.75 -4.60 -13.39
N GLU A 26 5.83 -5.26 -12.23
CA GLU A 26 4.76 -5.23 -11.23
C GLU A 26 4.53 -3.81 -10.68
N ARG A 27 5.61 -3.05 -10.39
CA ARG A 27 5.48 -1.63 -10.01
C ARG A 27 4.87 -0.76 -11.10
N ALA A 28 5.26 -0.96 -12.36
CA ALA A 28 4.70 -0.21 -13.48
C ALA A 28 3.19 -0.48 -13.65
N LEU A 29 2.77 -1.75 -13.57
CA LEU A 29 1.36 -2.12 -13.59
C LEU A 29 0.60 -1.53 -12.40
N ALA A 30 1.20 -1.56 -11.22
CA ALA A 30 0.62 -0.98 -10.02
C ALA A 30 0.44 0.55 -10.15
N GLY A 31 1.44 1.27 -10.69
CA GLY A 31 1.36 2.70 -10.96
C GLY A 31 0.27 3.07 -11.98
N LEU A 32 0.06 2.24 -13.00
CA LEU A 32 -1.03 2.47 -13.96
C LEU A 32 -2.41 2.24 -13.32
N ARG A 33 -2.54 1.26 -12.42
CA ARG A 33 -3.75 1.08 -11.60
C ARG A 33 -4.00 2.28 -10.70
N SER A 34 -2.95 2.83 -10.09
CA SER A 34 -3.12 3.94 -9.15
C SER A 34 -3.58 5.24 -9.83
N LEU A 35 -3.20 5.43 -11.08
CA LEU A 35 -3.65 6.51 -11.96
C LEU A 35 -5.03 6.28 -12.58
N GLY A 36 -5.67 5.13 -12.32
CA GLY A 36 -6.99 4.79 -12.87
C GLY A 36 -6.97 4.47 -14.37
N LEU A 37 -5.80 4.11 -14.91
CA LEU A 37 -5.63 3.79 -16.34
C LEU A 37 -5.95 2.32 -16.67
N GLN A 38 -6.30 1.50 -15.68
CA GLN A 38 -6.77 0.12 -15.87
C GLN A 38 -8.30 0.05 -15.70
N GLN A 39 -8.99 -0.53 -16.69
CA GLN A 39 -10.42 -0.85 -16.59
C GLN A 39 -10.65 -1.86 -15.45
N GLY A 40 -11.65 -1.61 -14.59
CA GLY A 40 -12.06 -2.54 -13.53
C GLY A 40 -11.27 -2.48 -12.21
N SER A 41 -10.23 -1.65 -12.10
CA SER A 41 -9.55 -1.43 -10.81
C SER A 41 -10.28 -0.35 -9.99
N VAL A 42 -10.76 -0.74 -8.82
CA VAL A 42 -11.11 0.16 -7.73
C VAL A 42 -9.93 1.12 -7.54
N GLY A 43 -10.14 2.42 -7.77
CA GLY A 43 -9.08 3.42 -7.72
C GLY A 43 -8.38 3.46 -6.36
N SER A 44 -7.19 4.07 -6.33
CA SER A 44 -6.42 4.39 -5.10
C SER A 44 -7.21 5.19 -4.07
N GLN A 45 -8.34 5.76 -4.48
CA GLN A 45 -9.29 6.41 -3.59
C GLN A 45 -10.12 5.33 -2.88
N MET A 46 -9.62 4.93 -1.73
CA MET A 46 -10.51 4.56 -0.65
C MET A 46 -11.28 5.83 -0.29
N GLY A 47 -12.61 5.87 -0.44
CA GLY A 47 -13.42 7.09 -0.25
C GLY A 47 -13.18 7.83 1.08
N ASP A 48 -12.59 7.14 2.07
CA ASP A 48 -12.31 7.63 3.41
C ASP A 48 -10.81 7.89 3.70
N CYS A 49 -9.91 7.67 2.73
CA CYS A 49 -8.46 7.82 2.89
C CYS A 49 -7.72 8.02 1.56
N ASP A 50 -6.90 9.07 1.47
CA ASP A 50 -5.90 9.22 0.41
C ASP A 50 -4.66 8.40 0.76
N LEU A 51 -4.15 7.62 -0.19
CA LEU A 51 -3.00 6.73 0.00
C LEU A 51 -1.98 7.02 -1.10
N ASP A 52 -0.80 7.48 -0.69
CA ASP A 52 0.26 7.91 -1.60
C ASP A 52 1.18 6.74 -1.97
N LEU A 53 0.66 5.86 -2.83
CA LEU A 53 1.38 4.69 -3.34
C LEU A 53 2.61 5.05 -4.19
N LEU A 54 2.72 6.30 -4.66
CA LEU A 54 3.88 6.77 -5.42
C LEU A 54 5.00 7.32 -4.51
N ARG A 55 4.79 7.35 -3.19
CA ARG A 55 5.80 7.85 -2.25
C ARG A 55 7.11 7.08 -2.37
N GLU A 56 7.06 5.77 -2.57
CA GLU A 56 8.27 4.95 -2.71
C GLU A 56 9.09 5.36 -3.94
N ASP A 57 8.45 5.57 -5.09
CA ASP A 57 9.15 5.98 -6.30
C ASP A 57 9.76 7.39 -6.17
N ARG A 58 9.09 8.29 -5.45
CA ARG A 58 9.57 9.68 -5.26
C ARG A 58 10.59 9.84 -4.13
N CYS A 59 10.51 9.02 -3.09
CA CYS A 59 11.25 9.21 -1.84
C CYS A 59 12.18 8.05 -1.49
N GLY A 60 12.07 6.90 -2.18
CA GLY A 60 12.84 5.69 -1.92
C GLY A 60 12.32 4.82 -0.78
N PHE A 61 11.13 5.11 -0.24
CA PHE A 61 10.48 4.33 0.82
C PHE A 61 8.94 4.46 0.77
N PRO A 62 8.20 3.38 1.08
CA PRO A 62 6.74 3.38 1.07
C PRO A 62 6.15 4.26 2.19
N GLU A 63 4.87 4.57 2.06
CA GLU A 63 4.15 5.34 3.07
C GLU A 63 3.98 4.55 4.38
N VAL A 64 4.24 5.21 5.52
CA VAL A 64 4.02 4.64 6.85
C VAL A 64 2.68 5.09 7.39
N VAL A 65 1.85 4.15 7.81
CA VAL A 65 0.51 4.40 8.35
C VAL A 65 0.59 4.81 9.82
N TYR A 66 0.02 5.96 10.16
CA TYR A 66 -0.20 6.36 11.56
C TYR A 66 -1.52 5.80 12.07
N GLY A 67 -1.47 4.84 13.01
CA GLY A 67 -2.64 4.09 13.48
C GLY A 67 -3.68 4.86 14.34
N PRO A 68 -3.29 5.75 15.27
CA PRO A 68 -4.24 6.35 16.21
C PRO A 68 -5.39 7.08 15.53
N GLY A 69 -6.61 6.82 16.02
CA GLY A 69 -7.85 7.42 15.51
C GLY A 69 -8.41 6.80 14.23
N LYS A 70 -7.71 5.85 13.60
CA LYS A 70 -8.23 5.13 12.42
C LYS A 70 -9.07 3.90 12.82
N PRO A 71 -10.18 3.61 12.14
CA PRO A 71 -10.87 2.33 12.27
C PRO A 71 -9.95 1.14 11.92
N ALA A 72 -10.13 0.00 12.59
CA ALA A 72 -9.30 -1.18 12.36
C ALA A 72 -9.45 -1.74 10.93
N ASP A 73 -10.65 -1.72 10.37
CA ASP A 73 -10.92 -2.12 8.99
C ASP A 73 -10.20 -1.21 7.98
N LEU A 74 -10.15 0.10 8.25
CA LEU A 74 -9.41 1.03 7.40
C LEU A 74 -7.91 0.74 7.41
N VAL A 75 -7.34 0.45 8.58
CA VAL A 75 -5.92 0.07 8.70
C VAL A 75 -5.64 -1.18 7.86
N VAL A 76 -6.46 -2.22 7.97
CA VAL A 76 -6.31 -3.45 7.17
C VAL A 76 -6.35 -3.15 5.68
N ARG A 77 -7.34 -2.39 5.22
CA ARG A 77 -7.50 -2.01 3.82
C ARG A 77 -6.28 -1.24 3.28
N ILE A 78 -5.74 -0.30 4.06
CA ILE A 78 -4.54 0.44 3.67
C ILE A 78 -3.35 -0.52 3.48
N LEU A 79 -3.08 -1.39 4.45
CA LEU A 79 -1.93 -2.29 4.38
C LEU A 79 -2.07 -3.31 3.24
N GLN A 80 -3.28 -3.82 3.00
CA GLN A 80 -3.57 -4.68 1.84
C GLN A 80 -3.32 -3.95 0.53
N ARG A 81 -3.74 -2.68 0.42
CA ARG A 81 -3.53 -1.89 -0.78
C ARG A 81 -2.07 -1.58 -1.06
N GLN A 82 -1.27 -1.32 -0.02
CA GLN A 82 0.18 -1.20 -0.15
C GLN A 82 0.81 -2.51 -0.62
N ALA A 83 0.40 -3.65 -0.05
CA ALA A 83 0.88 -4.97 -0.46
C ALA A 83 0.47 -5.32 -1.91
N GLU A 84 -0.74 -4.97 -2.35
CA GLU A 84 -1.19 -5.09 -3.76
C GLU A 84 -0.34 -4.27 -4.73
N TYR A 85 0.22 -3.15 -4.24
CA TYR A 85 1.16 -2.31 -5.00
C TYR A 85 2.60 -2.85 -4.95
N GLY A 86 2.84 -3.94 -4.20
CA GLY A 86 4.17 -4.53 -4.02
C GLY A 86 5.05 -3.79 -3.01
N GLN A 87 4.45 -2.95 -2.15
CA GLN A 87 5.14 -2.20 -1.11
C GLN A 87 5.19 -2.96 0.21
N ASP A 88 6.30 -2.78 0.93
CA ASP A 88 6.35 -3.12 2.35
C ASP A 88 5.45 -2.17 3.14
N SER A 89 4.68 -2.72 4.07
CA SER A 89 3.68 -1.96 4.85
C SER A 89 4.08 -1.86 6.31
N LEU A 90 3.94 -0.66 6.90
CA LEU A 90 4.16 -0.42 8.32
C LEU A 90 3.05 0.46 8.89
N VAL A 91 2.39 -0.01 9.94
CA VAL A 91 1.51 0.81 10.78
C VAL A 91 2.10 0.98 12.18
N THR A 92 2.08 2.22 12.67
CA THR A 92 2.65 2.57 13.98
C THR A 92 1.56 2.92 15.00
N ARG A 93 1.85 2.70 16.29
CA ARG A 93 0.97 3.04 17.43
C ARG A 93 -0.45 2.44 17.29
N VAL A 94 -0.50 1.16 16.96
CA VAL A 94 -1.77 0.45 16.82
C VAL A 94 -2.44 0.17 18.17
N SER A 95 -3.77 0.26 18.21
CA SER A 95 -4.56 -0.27 19.33
C SER A 95 -4.56 -1.80 19.32
N GLY A 96 -5.02 -2.43 20.40
CA GLY A 96 -5.21 -3.89 20.45
C GLY A 96 -6.16 -4.39 19.36
N GLU A 97 -7.28 -3.68 19.15
CA GLU A 97 -8.25 -3.98 18.10
C GLU A 97 -7.63 -3.92 16.69
N GLN A 98 -6.87 -2.87 16.40
CA GLN A 98 -6.17 -2.72 15.12
C GLN A 98 -5.13 -3.82 14.91
N ARG A 99 -4.35 -4.15 15.95
CA ARG A 99 -3.38 -5.25 15.91
C ARG A 99 -4.07 -6.56 15.56
N ASP A 100 -5.14 -6.90 16.28
CA ASP A 100 -5.82 -8.19 16.12
C ASP A 100 -6.48 -8.30 14.74
N ALA A 101 -7.07 -7.21 14.23
CA ALA A 101 -7.60 -7.15 12.88
C ALA A 101 -6.53 -7.36 11.81
N VAL A 102 -5.38 -6.70 11.93
CA VAL A 102 -4.26 -6.84 10.98
C VAL A 102 -3.69 -8.25 10.99
N LEU A 103 -3.41 -8.81 12.17
CA LEU A 103 -2.87 -10.17 12.29
C LEU A 103 -3.85 -11.24 11.78
N GLY A 104 -5.16 -11.01 11.91
CA GLY A 104 -6.19 -11.91 11.38
C GLY A 104 -6.37 -11.81 9.87
N ALA A 105 -6.19 -10.63 9.28
CA ALA A 105 -6.47 -10.38 7.87
C ALA A 105 -5.25 -10.51 6.94
N ILE A 106 -4.03 -10.32 7.45
CA ILE A 106 -2.80 -10.29 6.64
C ILE A 106 -1.86 -11.41 7.11
N PRO A 107 -1.81 -12.54 6.36
CA PRO A 107 -0.87 -13.62 6.66
C PRO A 107 0.58 -13.13 6.66
N GLY A 108 1.33 -13.49 7.72
CA GLY A 108 2.74 -13.09 7.86
C GLY A 108 2.97 -11.70 8.45
N ALA A 109 1.92 -10.95 8.81
CA ALA A 109 2.08 -9.72 9.57
C ALA A 109 2.74 -10.00 10.94
N ILE A 110 3.68 -9.15 11.33
CA ILE A 110 4.42 -9.26 12.59
C ILE A 110 4.12 -8.05 13.44
N TRP A 111 3.68 -8.28 14.67
CA TRP A 111 3.54 -7.23 15.67
C TRP A 111 4.76 -7.19 16.59
N LYS A 112 5.25 -5.98 16.87
CA LYS A 112 6.29 -5.73 17.87
C LYS A 112 5.80 -4.66 18.83
N GLN A 113 5.84 -4.98 20.12
CA GLN A 113 5.65 -4.00 21.17
C GLN A 113 6.97 -3.26 21.39
N THR A 114 6.95 -1.94 21.25
CA THR A 114 8.05 -1.11 21.73
C THR A 114 7.73 -0.75 23.17
N GLU A 115 8.61 -1.09 24.11
CA GLU A 115 8.49 -0.61 25.48
C GLU A 115 8.59 0.92 25.47
N GLU A 116 7.58 1.57 26.06
CA GLU A 116 7.56 3.02 26.17
C GLU A 116 8.76 3.45 27.01
N ASN A 117 9.67 4.20 26.39
CA ASN A 117 10.86 4.70 27.06
C ASN A 117 10.38 5.68 28.15
N SER A 118 10.23 5.18 29.38
CA SER A 118 9.93 5.94 30.59
C SER A 118 11.14 6.81 30.97
N ASN A 119 11.63 7.63 30.04
CA ASN A 119 12.66 8.60 30.31
C ASN A 119 11.99 9.89 30.80
N LYS A 120 11.90 9.95 32.13
CA LYS A 120 11.68 11.14 32.96
C LYS A 120 12.19 12.41 32.27
N ARG A 121 11.30 13.23 31.73
CA ARG A 121 11.57 14.67 31.61
C ARG A 121 11.17 15.32 32.92
N SER A 122 12.01 15.12 33.94
CA SER A 122 12.21 16.14 34.97
C SER A 122 13.28 17.08 34.44
N ASN A 123 12.85 18.22 33.90
CA ASN A 123 13.51 19.50 34.10
C ASN A 123 12.53 20.62 33.78
#